data_AF-A0A672JFA7-F1
#
_entry.id   AF-A0A672JFA7-F1
#
_cell.length_a   1.000
_cell.length_b   1.000
_cell.length_c   1.000
_cell.angle_alpha   90.00
_cell.angle_beta   90.00
_cell.angle_gamma   90.00
#
_symmetry.space_group_name_H-M   'P 1'
#
loop_
_entity.id
_entity.type
_entity.pdbx_description
1 polymer ?
#
loop_
_entity_poly.entity_id
_entity_poly.type
_entity_poly.pdbx_seq_one_letter_code
_entity_poly.pdbx_strand_id
1 'polypeptide(L)'
;MVGFSVNFIPVLQATNDELKAAYRRLCMLYHPDKHRDPELKTQAEQLFNLVHEAYEVLSDPQARAIYDIYGKRGLDVDGWEVVERKRTPAEIREEYERLQAEREERRLQQRTNPKGTISVGIDATDLFDRYDEDYEDVAGGGVPHVEINRMHISQSIEAPLTTKDTAILSGSLSTHNGNGGGTINLALRRVTSAKGWGEIELGAGDTHGPLFGMKIFRNLTSRSFVTAQCGLQFSSRGVRPGVTTVLARHLDKNTMGYLQWRWGIQSSMNTSIVRDTKSSHFTFAVQLGIPHTFMMMSYQYKFQDDDQTKIKGSVKSGFFGTVVEYGAERKISRHSVLGATVSVGVPQGVSLKIKLNRASQTYFFPIHLTDELLPKNSHFDVGCSMQTMLWEEAPHVLLMQESVRRIIEAEESRMGLIILNAWYGKFVTDNSRRHERAKVIDVTVPLQCLVKDSKLILTEATKVIMVNNTPFCYAQVIKAMNVAGTNLKLLLFFSLCFFFSFPHLKIFIRS
;
A
#
# COMPACT_ATOMS: atom_id res chain seq x y z
N MET A 1 -33.79 -15.18 -87.06
CA MET A 1 -33.70 -14.23 -88.19
C MET A 1 -34.84 -13.23 -88.08
N VAL A 2 -34.56 -12.04 -87.55
CA VAL A 2 -35.08 -10.76 -88.05
C VAL A 2 -33.90 -9.81 -87.91
N GLY A 3 -33.32 -9.39 -89.04
CA GLY A 3 -32.16 -8.53 -89.07
C GLY A 3 -32.57 -7.09 -88.77
N PHE A 4 -32.01 -6.53 -87.71
CA PHE A 4 -31.86 -5.09 -87.56
C PHE A 4 -30.43 -4.82 -87.09
N SER A 5 -29.61 -4.34 -88.03
CA SER A 5 -28.24 -3.90 -87.79
C SER A 5 -28.30 -2.53 -87.11
N VAL A 6 -28.26 -2.51 -85.78
CA VAL A 6 -28.04 -1.30 -84.99
C VAL A 6 -26.83 -1.61 -84.11
N ASN A 7 -25.80 -0.76 -84.19
CA ASN A 7 -24.55 -0.88 -83.44
C ASN A 7 -24.81 -1.14 -81.95
N PHE A 8 -24.77 -2.41 -81.53
CA PHE A 8 -24.77 -2.79 -80.13
C PHE A 8 -23.39 -2.49 -79.57
N ILE A 9 -23.28 -1.39 -78.82
CA ILE A 9 -22.10 -1.10 -78.01
C ILE A 9 -21.98 -2.25 -76.99
N PRO A 10 -20.81 -2.90 -76.85
CA PRO A 10 -20.59 -3.84 -75.76
C PRO A 10 -20.69 -3.07 -74.43
N VAL A 11 -21.77 -3.33 -73.69
CA VAL A 11 -22.17 -2.59 -72.46
C VAL A 11 -21.08 -2.58 -71.38
N LEU A 12 -20.16 -3.54 -71.44
CA LEU A 12 -19.04 -3.70 -70.50
C LEU A 12 -18.01 -2.56 -70.55
N GLN A 13 -17.99 -1.72 -71.60
CA GLN A 13 -17.02 -0.60 -71.73
C GLN A 13 -17.65 0.74 -72.14
N ALA A 14 -18.98 0.88 -72.05
CA ALA A 14 -19.64 2.13 -72.40
C ALA A 14 -19.36 3.23 -71.36
N THR A 15 -18.97 4.40 -71.85
CA THR A 15 -18.82 5.61 -71.02
C THR A 15 -20.18 6.22 -70.68
N ASN A 16 -20.26 6.98 -69.59
CA ASN A 16 -21.53 7.59 -69.13
C ASN A 16 -22.14 8.54 -70.18
N ASP A 17 -21.32 9.18 -71.00
CA ASP A 17 -21.80 10.10 -72.05
C ASP A 17 -22.41 9.34 -73.24
N GLU A 18 -21.83 8.19 -73.61
CA GLU A 18 -22.40 7.28 -74.60
C GLU A 18 -23.71 6.67 -74.12
N LEU A 19 -23.78 6.31 -72.83
CA LEU A 19 -25.00 5.80 -72.19
C LEU A 19 -26.15 6.81 -72.27
N LYS A 20 -25.86 8.08 -71.93
CA LYS A 20 -26.82 9.20 -72.03
C LYS A 20 -27.25 9.45 -73.47
N ALA A 21 -26.32 9.40 -74.42
CA ALA A 21 -26.62 9.60 -75.83
C ALA A 21 -27.52 8.47 -76.38
N ALA A 22 -27.24 7.22 -76.03
CA ALA A 22 -28.05 6.06 -76.41
C ALA A 22 -29.45 6.11 -75.79
N TYR A 23 -29.55 6.42 -74.50
CA TYR A 23 -30.83 6.57 -73.80
C TYR A 23 -31.73 7.62 -74.46
N ARG A 24 -31.19 8.81 -74.77
CA ARG A 24 -31.94 9.87 -75.47
C ARG A 24 -32.45 9.42 -76.84
N ARG A 25 -31.62 8.72 -77.63
CA ARG A 25 -32.01 8.20 -78.95
C ARG A 25 -33.15 7.17 -78.83
N LEU A 26 -33.04 6.24 -77.90
CA LEU A 26 -34.03 5.18 -77.69
C LEU A 26 -35.35 5.72 -77.12
N CYS A 27 -35.30 6.69 -76.20
CA CYS A 27 -36.49 7.39 -75.71
C CYS A 27 -37.24 8.12 -76.82
N MET A 28 -36.52 8.76 -77.76
CA MET A 28 -37.12 9.43 -78.91
C MET A 28 -37.73 8.45 -79.93
N LEU A 29 -37.27 7.20 -79.96
CA LEU A 29 -37.76 6.16 -80.88
C LEU A 29 -39.00 5.44 -80.33
N TYR A 30 -38.99 5.14 -79.03
CA TYR A 30 -40.06 4.39 -78.35
C TYR A 30 -41.06 5.28 -77.60
N HIS A 31 -41.10 6.59 -77.90
CA HIS A 31 -42.07 7.48 -77.28
C HIS A 31 -43.52 7.11 -77.69
N PRO A 32 -44.45 6.94 -76.73
CA PRO A 32 -45.81 6.46 -77.01
C PRO A 32 -46.63 7.40 -77.92
N ASP A 33 -46.25 8.68 -77.99
CA ASP A 33 -46.91 9.69 -78.84
C ASP A 33 -46.55 9.58 -80.34
N LYS A 34 -45.49 8.84 -80.69
CA LYS A 34 -45.09 8.65 -82.10
C LYS A 34 -45.83 7.51 -82.80
N HIS A 35 -46.54 6.67 -82.06
CA HIS A 35 -47.19 5.46 -82.57
C HIS A 35 -48.71 5.63 -82.51
N ARG A 36 -49.38 5.62 -83.67
CA ARG A 36 -50.84 5.82 -83.79
C ARG A 36 -51.64 4.53 -83.63
N ASP A 37 -51.03 3.38 -83.93
CA ASP A 37 -51.69 2.09 -83.82
C ASP A 37 -51.68 1.59 -82.36
N PRO A 38 -52.80 1.05 -81.85
CA PRO A 38 -52.93 0.67 -80.44
C PRO A 38 -51.95 -0.44 -80.02
N GLU A 39 -51.66 -1.41 -80.90
CA GLU A 39 -50.72 -2.50 -80.61
C GLU A 39 -49.26 -2.00 -80.55
N LEU A 40 -48.85 -1.18 -81.53
CA LEU A 40 -47.50 -0.60 -81.58
C LEU A 40 -47.27 0.37 -80.41
N LYS A 41 -48.31 1.07 -79.96
CA LYS A 41 -48.24 1.92 -78.78
C LYS A 41 -47.94 1.13 -77.51
N THR A 42 -48.61 0.00 -77.29
CA THR A 42 -48.33 -0.87 -76.13
C THR A 42 -46.92 -1.46 -76.17
N GLN A 43 -46.42 -1.82 -77.35
CA GLN A 43 -45.04 -2.32 -77.51
C GLN A 43 -43.99 -1.21 -77.26
N ALA A 44 -44.26 -0.01 -77.76
CA ALA A 44 -43.39 1.14 -77.52
C ALA A 44 -43.32 1.50 -76.04
N GLU A 45 -44.44 1.42 -75.32
CA GLU A 45 -44.49 1.66 -73.86
C GLU A 45 -43.68 0.63 -73.07
N GLN A 46 -43.79 -0.66 -73.43
CA GLN A 46 -42.97 -1.72 -72.80
C GLN A 46 -41.47 -1.49 -73.05
N LEU A 47 -41.08 -1.18 -74.29
CA LEU A 47 -39.69 -0.92 -74.63
C LEU A 47 -39.17 0.37 -73.98
N PHE A 48 -40.01 1.39 -73.85
CA PHE A 48 -39.67 2.63 -73.16
C PHE A 48 -39.34 2.38 -71.69
N ASN A 49 -40.19 1.61 -70.99
CA ASN A 49 -39.97 1.26 -69.59
C ASN A 49 -38.70 0.42 -69.40
N LEU A 50 -38.44 -0.54 -70.29
CA LEU A 50 -37.21 -1.36 -70.26
C LEU A 50 -35.95 -0.52 -70.48
N VAL A 51 -35.99 0.43 -71.42
CA VAL A 51 -34.87 1.36 -71.67
C VAL A 51 -34.63 2.27 -70.48
N HIS A 52 -35.69 2.68 -69.78
CA HIS A 52 -35.59 3.48 -68.57
C HIS A 52 -34.96 2.71 -67.41
N GLU A 53 -35.46 1.51 -67.11
CA GLU A 53 -34.90 0.61 -66.07
C GLU A 53 -33.41 0.31 -66.35
N ALA A 54 -33.05 0.03 -67.60
CA ALA A 54 -31.67 -0.22 -67.98
C ALA A 54 -30.77 1.01 -67.79
N TYR A 55 -31.26 2.22 -68.06
CA TYR A 55 -30.50 3.45 -67.85
C TYR A 55 -30.29 3.73 -66.36
N GLU A 56 -31.31 3.52 -65.52
CA GLU A 56 -31.18 3.73 -64.07
C GLU A 56 -30.08 2.84 -63.47
N VAL A 57 -30.10 1.55 -63.78
CA VAL A 57 -29.10 0.57 -63.29
C VAL A 57 -27.69 0.88 -63.81
N LEU A 58 -27.56 1.22 -65.10
CA LEU A 58 -26.25 1.44 -65.73
C LEU A 58 -25.66 2.83 -65.45
N SER A 59 -26.49 3.80 -65.02
CA SER A 59 -26.06 5.17 -64.75
C SER A 59 -25.33 5.32 -63.41
N ASP A 60 -25.69 4.50 -62.41
CA ASP A 60 -25.03 4.47 -61.11
C ASP A 60 -23.84 3.49 -61.14
N PRO A 61 -22.60 3.93 -60.87
CA PRO A 61 -21.45 3.05 -60.78
C PRO A 61 -21.62 1.90 -59.78
N GLN A 62 -22.34 2.10 -58.68
CA GLN A 62 -22.55 1.06 -57.67
C GLN A 62 -23.55 0.00 -58.15
N ALA A 63 -24.72 0.43 -58.62
CA ALA A 63 -25.72 -0.47 -59.21
C ALA A 63 -25.19 -1.24 -60.43
N ARG A 64 -24.38 -0.59 -61.28
CA ARG A 64 -23.72 -1.23 -62.42
C ARG A 64 -22.75 -2.31 -61.98
N ALA A 65 -21.92 -2.05 -60.96
CA ALA A 65 -20.99 -3.04 -60.43
C ALA A 65 -21.73 -4.25 -59.82
N ILE A 66 -22.84 -4.02 -59.12
CA ILE A 66 -23.68 -5.09 -58.55
C ILE A 66 -24.32 -5.92 -59.68
N TYR A 67 -24.86 -5.26 -60.70
CA TYR A 67 -25.45 -5.92 -61.87
C TYR A 67 -24.43 -6.74 -62.66
N ASP A 68 -23.21 -6.24 -62.83
CA ASP A 68 -22.13 -6.93 -63.54
C ASP A 68 -21.68 -8.22 -62.80
N ILE A 69 -21.73 -8.23 -61.47
CA ILE A 69 -21.29 -9.38 -60.65
C ILE A 69 -22.42 -10.40 -60.43
N TYR A 70 -23.62 -9.93 -60.09
CA TYR A 70 -24.72 -10.77 -59.61
C TYR A 70 -25.91 -10.85 -60.57
N GLY A 71 -25.89 -10.08 -61.67
CA GLY A 71 -27.01 -9.94 -62.59
C GLY A 71 -28.21 -9.26 -61.94
N LYS A 72 -29.39 -9.38 -62.57
CA LYS A 72 -30.65 -8.76 -62.09
C LYS A 72 -30.98 -9.11 -60.63
N ARG A 73 -30.61 -10.32 -60.18
CA ARG A 73 -30.88 -10.81 -58.81
C ARG A 73 -30.13 -10.03 -57.71
N GLY A 74 -29.06 -9.32 -58.06
CA GLY A 74 -28.30 -8.51 -57.11
C GLY A 74 -28.94 -7.16 -56.78
N LEU A 75 -29.82 -6.66 -57.65
CA LEU A 75 -30.49 -5.37 -57.51
C LEU A 75 -31.70 -5.42 -56.57
N ASP A 76 -32.31 -6.60 -56.40
CA ASP A 76 -33.53 -6.77 -55.58
C ASP A 76 -33.26 -6.80 -54.06
N VAL A 77 -31.99 -6.74 -53.63
CA VAL A 77 -31.58 -6.90 -52.23
C VAL A 77 -30.97 -5.60 -51.73
N ASP A 78 -31.76 -4.77 -51.05
CA ASP A 78 -31.29 -3.54 -50.41
C ASP A 78 -30.25 -3.88 -49.32
N GLY A 79 -28.98 -3.45 -49.50
CA GLY A 79 -27.95 -3.54 -48.45
C GLY A 79 -26.58 -4.09 -48.85
N TRP A 80 -26.26 -4.27 -50.13
CA TRP A 80 -24.91 -4.64 -50.55
C TRP A 80 -23.99 -3.42 -50.62
N GLU A 81 -23.14 -3.23 -49.61
CA GLU A 81 -21.98 -2.35 -49.72
C GLU A 81 -20.85 -3.10 -50.44
N VAL A 82 -20.40 -2.57 -51.59
CA VAL A 82 -19.23 -3.10 -52.31
C VAL A 82 -17.98 -2.76 -51.51
N VAL A 83 -17.59 -3.68 -50.61
CA VAL A 83 -16.33 -3.57 -49.87
C VAL A 83 -15.17 -3.84 -50.84
N GLU A 84 -14.47 -2.78 -51.25
CA GLU A 84 -13.21 -2.91 -51.97
C GLU A 84 -12.22 -3.73 -51.14
N ARG A 85 -11.93 -4.97 -51.56
CA ARG A 85 -10.91 -5.81 -50.92
C ARG A 85 -9.52 -5.22 -51.19
N LYS A 86 -9.03 -4.41 -50.26
CA LYS A 86 -7.71 -3.75 -50.32
C LYS A 86 -6.49 -4.67 -50.11
N ARG A 87 -6.63 -5.99 -49.96
CA ARG A 87 -5.47 -6.88 -49.71
C ARG A 87 -5.53 -8.14 -50.56
N THR A 88 -4.38 -8.50 -51.13
CA THR A 88 -4.24 -9.70 -51.96
C THR A 88 -4.26 -10.97 -51.09
N PRO A 89 -4.70 -12.13 -51.62
CA PRO A 89 -4.74 -13.37 -50.85
C PRO A 89 -3.39 -13.84 -50.29
N ALA A 90 -2.28 -13.45 -50.92
CA ALA A 90 -0.92 -13.78 -50.49
C ALA A 90 -0.51 -12.96 -49.26
N GLU A 91 -0.78 -11.65 -49.26
CA GLU A 91 -0.49 -10.77 -48.12
C GLU A 91 -1.30 -11.16 -46.87
N ILE A 92 -2.55 -11.60 -47.05
CA ILE A 92 -3.39 -12.09 -45.95
C ILE A 92 -2.82 -13.38 -45.35
N ARG A 93 -2.25 -14.26 -46.18
CA ARG A 93 -1.64 -15.53 -45.72
C ARG A 93 -0.37 -15.28 -44.92
N GLU A 94 0.50 -14.38 -45.38
CA GLU A 94 1.71 -14.00 -44.66
C GLU A 94 1.41 -13.27 -43.35
N GLU A 95 0.40 -12.39 -43.34
CA GLU A 95 -0.08 -11.72 -42.13
C GLU A 95 -0.67 -12.74 -41.14
N TYR A 96 -1.42 -13.73 -41.64
CA TYR A 96 -1.96 -14.81 -40.82
C TYR A 96 -0.87 -15.69 -40.22
N GLU A 97 0.14 -16.07 -40.99
CA GLU A 97 1.28 -16.87 -40.52
C GLU A 97 2.11 -16.12 -39.47
N ARG A 98 2.38 -14.82 -39.70
CA ARG A 98 3.01 -13.96 -38.67
C ARG A 98 2.19 -13.89 -37.39
N LEU A 99 0.88 -13.68 -37.49
CA LEU A 99 -0.01 -13.63 -36.33
C LEU A 99 -0.12 -14.98 -35.62
N GLN A 100 -0.05 -16.10 -36.36
CA GLN A 100 -0.02 -17.44 -35.79
C GLN A 100 1.27 -17.70 -35.02
N ALA A 101 2.43 -17.41 -35.61
CA ALA A 101 3.73 -17.57 -34.96
C ALA A 101 3.83 -16.73 -33.67
N GLU A 102 3.36 -15.48 -33.72
CA GLU A 102 3.34 -14.60 -32.56
C GLU A 102 2.38 -15.08 -31.45
N ARG A 103 1.23 -15.67 -31.83
CA ARG A 103 0.31 -16.31 -30.88
C ARG A 103 0.91 -17.58 -30.28
N GLU A 104 1.61 -18.38 -31.08
CA GLU A 104 2.27 -19.60 -30.61
C GLU A 104 3.43 -19.28 -29.67
N GLU A 105 4.23 -18.27 -29.96
CA GLU A 105 5.30 -17.80 -29.09
C GLU A 105 4.74 -17.25 -27.77
N ARG A 106 3.68 -16.43 -27.80
CA ARG A 106 2.97 -15.98 -26.59
C ARG A 106 2.40 -17.16 -25.80
N ARG A 107 1.89 -18.18 -26.49
CA ARG A 107 1.37 -19.41 -25.86
C ARG A 107 2.47 -20.20 -25.18
N LEU A 108 3.68 -20.26 -25.76
CA LEU A 108 4.85 -20.89 -25.15
C LEU A 108 5.32 -20.12 -23.91
N GLN A 109 5.40 -18.79 -23.97
CA GLN A 109 5.76 -17.94 -22.83
C GLN A 109 4.71 -17.99 -21.69
N GLN A 110 3.43 -18.26 -22.00
CA GLN A 110 2.37 -18.46 -21.00
C GLN A 110 2.34 -19.86 -20.36
N ARG A 111 3.08 -20.85 -20.89
CA ARG A 111 3.07 -22.21 -20.32
C ARG A 111 3.67 -22.26 -18.92
N THR A 112 4.54 -21.31 -18.59
CA THR A 112 5.22 -21.27 -17.32
C THR A 112 5.22 -19.83 -16.84
N ASN A 113 4.51 -19.55 -15.74
CA ASN A 113 4.53 -18.21 -15.13
C ASN A 113 5.43 -18.24 -13.88
N PRO A 114 6.76 -18.08 -14.02
CA PRO A 114 7.65 -18.05 -12.87
C PRO A 114 7.42 -16.78 -12.08
N LYS A 115 7.04 -16.92 -10.81
CA LYS A 115 6.96 -15.83 -9.84
C LYS A 115 8.09 -15.96 -8.84
N GLY A 116 8.79 -14.86 -8.59
CA GLY A 116 9.91 -14.82 -7.64
C GLY A 116 9.74 -13.67 -6.65
N THR A 117 10.07 -13.91 -5.39
CA THR A 117 10.22 -12.85 -4.38
C THR A 117 11.57 -13.00 -3.72
N ILE A 118 12.38 -11.93 -3.75
CA ILE A 118 13.67 -11.84 -3.09
C ILE A 118 13.54 -10.75 -2.03
N SER A 119 13.77 -11.11 -0.77
CA SER A 119 13.78 -10.18 0.35
C SER A 119 15.16 -10.17 0.99
N VAL A 120 15.72 -8.98 1.21
CA VAL A 120 16.98 -8.79 1.94
C VAL A 120 16.71 -7.83 3.09
N GLY A 121 16.67 -8.35 4.30
CA GLY A 121 16.55 -7.56 5.52
C GLY A 121 17.89 -6.97 5.89
N ILE A 122 17.92 -5.65 5.96
CA ILE A 122 19.11 -4.85 6.27
C ILE A 122 18.89 -4.26 7.65
N ASP A 123 19.85 -4.46 8.53
CA ASP A 123 19.92 -3.77 9.81
C ASP A 123 20.82 -2.55 9.66
N ALA A 124 20.25 -1.38 9.93
CA ALA A 124 20.92 -0.10 9.82
C ALA A 124 20.89 0.67 11.14
N THR A 125 20.58 0.00 12.26
CA THR A 125 20.43 0.61 13.58
C THR A 125 21.71 1.34 14.02
N ASP A 126 22.88 0.76 13.73
CA ASP A 126 24.21 1.35 13.94
C ASP A 126 24.45 2.72 13.25
N LEU A 127 23.69 3.04 12.20
CA LEU A 127 23.76 4.35 11.57
C LEU A 127 23.06 5.44 12.38
N PHE A 128 22.10 5.07 13.25
CA PHE A 128 21.22 6.00 13.94
C PHE A 128 21.45 6.05 15.47
N ASP A 129 22.11 5.05 16.07
CA ASP A 129 22.39 4.99 17.51
C ASP A 129 23.62 5.80 17.96
N ARG A 130 24.31 6.49 17.04
CA ARG A 130 25.53 7.28 17.31
C ARG A 130 25.39 8.46 18.29
N TYR A 131 24.20 8.72 18.84
CA TYR A 131 23.95 9.89 19.68
C TYR A 131 24.07 9.64 21.18
N ASP A 132 24.21 8.38 21.64
CA ASP A 132 24.27 8.08 23.08
C ASP A 132 25.69 7.67 23.58
N GLU A 133 26.73 7.72 22.73
CA GLU A 133 28.13 7.37 23.10
C GLU A 133 29.10 8.58 23.28
N ASP A 134 28.63 9.76 23.69
CA ASP A 134 29.53 10.92 23.93
C ASP A 134 30.23 10.91 25.32
N TYR A 135 30.39 9.75 25.99
CA TYR A 135 31.06 9.67 27.31
C TYR A 135 32.17 8.62 27.48
N GLU A 136 32.61 7.95 26.41
CA GLU A 136 33.84 7.15 26.48
C GLU A 136 34.81 7.51 25.34
N ASP A 137 35.96 8.09 25.73
CA ASP A 137 37.14 8.26 24.88
C ASP A 137 37.59 6.89 24.33
N VAL A 138 37.18 6.54 23.11
CA VAL A 138 37.87 5.51 22.30
C VAL A 138 38.10 6.04 20.89
N ALA A 139 39.38 6.26 20.60
CA ALA A 139 39.90 6.51 19.27
C ALA A 139 39.60 5.31 18.35
N GLY A 140 38.62 5.48 17.46
CA GLY A 140 38.30 4.49 16.44
C GLY A 140 37.16 4.94 15.54
N GLY A 141 37.47 5.79 14.55
CA GLY A 141 36.55 6.14 13.46
C GLY A 141 36.23 4.93 12.59
N GLY A 142 35.37 4.04 13.06
CA GLY A 142 34.80 2.96 12.28
C GLY A 142 33.78 3.50 11.28
N VAL A 143 33.86 3.06 10.03
CA VAL A 143 32.77 3.22 9.07
C VAL A 143 31.57 2.43 9.62
N PRO A 144 30.37 3.00 9.73
CA PRO A 144 29.21 2.28 10.24
C PRO A 144 28.99 1.01 9.42
N HIS A 145 28.79 -0.12 10.09
CA HIS A 145 28.66 -1.41 9.44
C HIS A 145 27.17 -1.71 9.24
N VAL A 146 26.78 -1.91 7.98
CA VAL A 146 25.41 -2.30 7.61
C VAL A 146 25.37 -3.82 7.57
N GLU A 147 24.63 -4.45 8.48
CA GLU A 147 24.52 -5.91 8.55
C GLU A 147 23.30 -6.43 7.77
N ILE A 148 23.46 -7.57 7.11
CA ILE A 148 22.34 -8.30 6.50
C ILE A 148 21.83 -9.33 7.52
N ASN A 149 20.81 -8.95 8.27
CA ASN A 149 20.20 -9.79 9.31
C ASN A 149 19.47 -11.02 8.73
N ARG A 150 18.82 -10.87 7.56
CA ARG A 150 18.05 -11.95 6.93
C ARG A 150 17.99 -11.89 5.41
N MET A 151 18.01 -13.05 4.77
CA MET A 151 17.73 -13.18 3.33
C MET A 151 16.62 -14.20 3.11
N HIS A 152 15.63 -13.88 2.29
CA HIS A 152 14.53 -14.79 1.96
C HIS A 152 14.27 -14.77 0.46
N ILE A 153 14.44 -15.92 -0.19
CA ILE A 153 14.17 -16.12 -1.61
C ILE A 153 13.04 -17.13 -1.73
N SER A 154 11.93 -16.76 -2.36
CA SER A 154 10.86 -17.69 -2.71
C SER A 154 10.58 -17.65 -4.20
N GLN A 155 10.64 -18.81 -4.86
CA GLN A 155 10.36 -18.97 -6.27
C GLN A 155 9.23 -19.98 -6.46
N SER A 156 8.30 -19.69 -7.36
CA SER A 156 7.20 -20.59 -7.70
C SER A 156 6.97 -20.59 -9.20
N ILE A 157 6.71 -21.77 -9.75
CA ILE A 157 6.41 -22.01 -11.15
C ILE A 157 5.05 -22.70 -11.21
N GLU A 158 4.10 -22.07 -11.90
CA GLU A 158 2.81 -22.66 -12.22
C GLU A 158 2.85 -23.19 -13.66
N ALA A 159 2.64 -24.50 -13.82
CA ALA A 159 2.63 -25.20 -15.11
C ALA A 159 1.25 -25.88 -15.31
N PRO A 160 0.41 -25.41 -16.24
CA PRO A 160 -0.84 -26.08 -16.58
C PRO A 160 -0.54 -27.34 -17.39
N LEU A 161 -0.74 -28.52 -16.79
CA LEU A 161 -0.54 -29.81 -17.46
C LEU A 161 -1.72 -30.16 -18.37
N THR A 162 -2.95 -29.82 -17.96
CA THR A 162 -4.19 -30.09 -18.70
C THR A 162 -5.19 -28.96 -18.45
N THR A 163 -6.30 -28.91 -19.19
CA THR A 163 -7.37 -27.91 -18.99
C THR A 163 -7.94 -27.89 -17.56
N LYS A 164 -7.84 -29.01 -16.83
CA LYS A 164 -8.29 -29.14 -15.43
C LYS A 164 -7.16 -29.23 -14.41
N ASP A 165 -5.95 -29.62 -14.82
CA ASP A 165 -4.86 -29.97 -13.92
C ASP A 165 -3.71 -28.95 -14.03
N THR A 166 -3.28 -28.39 -12.91
CA THR A 166 -2.15 -27.47 -12.79
C THR A 166 -1.15 -28.04 -11.80
N ALA A 167 0.12 -28.14 -12.20
CA ALA A 167 1.22 -28.42 -11.30
C ALA A 167 1.86 -27.11 -10.85
N ILE A 168 2.18 -27.00 -9.56
CA ILE A 168 2.84 -25.85 -8.95
C ILE A 168 4.10 -26.38 -8.27
N LEU A 169 5.25 -25.92 -8.73
CA LEU A 169 6.52 -26.19 -8.05
C LEU A 169 6.95 -24.90 -7.35
N SER A 170 7.20 -24.96 -6.06
CA SER A 170 7.66 -23.81 -5.29
C SER A 170 8.83 -24.18 -4.39
N GLY A 171 9.75 -23.25 -4.21
CA GLY A 171 10.87 -23.37 -3.29
C GLY A 171 11.02 -22.06 -2.52
N SER A 172 11.25 -22.15 -1.22
CA SER A 172 11.63 -21.01 -0.40
C SER A 172 12.89 -21.33 0.39
N LEU A 173 13.82 -20.40 0.38
CA LEU A 173 15.06 -20.41 1.14
C LEU A 173 15.05 -19.19 2.04
N SER A 174 15.23 -19.39 3.34
CA SER A 174 15.33 -18.31 4.32
C SER A 174 16.58 -18.51 5.15
N THR A 175 17.39 -17.46 5.28
CA THR A 175 18.51 -17.38 6.21
C THR A 175 18.22 -16.27 7.22
N HIS A 176 18.48 -16.55 8.48
CA HIS A 176 18.36 -15.59 9.56
C HIS A 176 19.47 -15.85 10.57
N ASN A 177 20.26 -14.81 10.88
CA ASN A 177 21.37 -14.86 11.86
C ASN A 177 22.28 -16.07 11.69
N GLY A 178 22.71 -16.33 10.44
CA GLY A 178 23.61 -17.44 10.11
C GLY A 178 22.97 -18.83 10.05
N ASN A 179 21.72 -19.00 10.48
CA ASN A 179 21.00 -20.26 10.31
C ASN A 179 20.11 -20.21 9.05
N GLY A 180 20.32 -21.16 8.14
CA GLY A 180 19.61 -21.25 6.86
C GLY A 180 18.68 -22.45 6.82
N GLY A 181 17.49 -22.27 6.26
CA GLY A 181 16.53 -23.34 6.03
C GLY A 181 15.89 -23.20 4.64
N GLY A 182 15.75 -24.33 3.95
CA GLY A 182 15.09 -24.42 2.66
C GLY A 182 13.90 -25.37 2.70
N THR A 183 12.85 -25.04 1.97
CA THR A 183 11.70 -25.93 1.75
C THR A 183 11.36 -25.95 0.26
N ILE A 184 11.07 -27.13 -0.27
CA ILE A 184 10.58 -27.34 -1.63
C ILE A 184 9.21 -27.98 -1.53
N ASN A 185 8.22 -27.40 -2.20
CA ASN A 185 6.84 -27.88 -2.25
C ASN A 185 6.40 -28.10 -3.70
N LEU A 186 5.87 -29.27 -3.98
CA LEU A 186 5.18 -29.64 -5.20
C LEU A 186 3.68 -29.75 -4.90
N ALA A 187 2.85 -29.00 -5.60
CA ALA A 187 1.40 -29.07 -5.48
C ALA A 187 0.74 -29.46 -6.81
N LEU A 188 -0.21 -30.38 -6.76
CA LEU A 188 -1.02 -30.80 -7.89
C LEU A 188 -2.46 -30.34 -7.66
N ARG A 189 -2.87 -29.31 -8.41
CA ARG A 189 -4.22 -28.75 -8.35
C ARG A 189 -5.08 -29.31 -9.48
N ARG A 190 -6.24 -29.85 -9.13
CA ARG A 190 -7.26 -30.34 -10.07
C ARG A 190 -8.57 -29.59 -9.87
N VAL A 191 -9.07 -28.99 -10.94
CA VAL A 191 -10.41 -28.39 -10.99
C VAL A 191 -11.43 -29.51 -11.18
N THR A 192 -12.17 -29.84 -10.13
CA THR A 192 -13.15 -30.94 -10.14
C THR A 192 -14.51 -30.50 -10.68
N SER A 193 -14.89 -29.23 -10.47
CA SER A 193 -16.16 -28.66 -10.89
C SER A 193 -16.03 -27.16 -11.18
N ALA A 194 -16.99 -26.57 -11.89
CA ALA A 194 -17.09 -25.11 -12.02
C ALA A 194 -17.19 -24.38 -10.67
N LYS A 195 -17.60 -25.09 -9.61
CA LYS A 195 -17.77 -24.55 -8.25
C LYS A 195 -16.65 -24.95 -7.28
N GLY A 196 -15.63 -25.70 -7.68
CA GLY A 196 -14.62 -26.18 -6.73
C GLY A 196 -13.40 -26.84 -7.36
N TRP A 197 -12.32 -26.86 -6.58
CA TRP A 197 -11.04 -27.47 -6.94
C TRP A 197 -10.41 -28.13 -5.72
N GLY A 198 -9.58 -29.13 -5.96
CA GLY A 198 -8.76 -29.81 -4.96
C GLY A 198 -7.28 -29.67 -5.31
N GLU A 199 -6.42 -29.65 -4.31
CA GLU A 199 -4.98 -29.54 -4.44
C GLU A 199 -4.31 -30.49 -3.46
N ILE A 200 -3.33 -31.24 -3.93
CA ILE A 200 -2.50 -32.12 -3.10
C ILE A 200 -1.11 -31.48 -3.04
N GLU A 201 -0.60 -31.26 -1.84
CA GLU A 201 0.68 -30.63 -1.57
C GLU A 201 1.64 -31.69 -1.02
N LEU A 202 2.83 -31.78 -1.61
CA LEU A 202 3.94 -32.60 -1.14
C LEU A 202 5.12 -31.68 -0.97
N GLY A 203 5.67 -31.60 0.22
CA GLY A 203 6.85 -30.78 0.46
C GLY A 203 7.88 -31.50 1.28
N ALA A 204 9.11 -31.03 1.17
CA ALA A 204 10.23 -31.47 1.98
C ALA A 204 11.08 -30.24 2.31
N GLY A 205 11.55 -30.16 3.55
CA GLY A 205 12.42 -29.10 3.97
C GLY A 205 13.19 -29.42 5.23
N ASP A 206 14.29 -28.71 5.42
CA ASP A 206 15.32 -29.02 6.41
C ASP A 206 14.79 -28.90 7.86
N THR A 207 14.01 -27.84 8.13
CA THR A 207 13.42 -27.57 9.45
C THR A 207 12.09 -28.26 9.72
N HIS A 208 11.41 -28.72 8.67
CA HIS A 208 10.01 -29.14 8.75
C HIS A 208 9.75 -30.59 8.32
N GLY A 209 10.75 -31.31 7.80
CA GLY A 209 10.60 -32.68 7.33
C GLY A 209 9.61 -32.80 6.16
N PRO A 210 9.25 -34.03 5.74
CA PRO A 210 8.25 -34.21 4.70
C PRO A 210 6.86 -33.76 5.18
N LEU A 211 6.16 -33.02 4.33
CA LEU A 211 4.79 -32.55 4.55
C LEU A 211 3.88 -33.10 3.45
N PHE A 212 2.74 -33.63 3.87
CA PHE A 212 1.66 -34.05 3.00
C PHE A 212 0.44 -33.19 3.30
N GLY A 213 -0.04 -32.45 2.32
CA GLY A 213 -1.19 -31.56 2.43
C GLY A 213 -2.27 -31.92 1.42
N MET A 214 -3.52 -31.70 1.79
CA MET A 214 -4.65 -31.71 0.87
C MET A 214 -5.48 -30.47 1.14
N LYS A 215 -5.73 -29.68 0.10
CA LYS A 215 -6.53 -28.45 0.14
C LYS A 215 -7.71 -28.58 -0.78
N ILE A 216 -8.89 -28.29 -0.27
CA ILE A 216 -10.16 -28.40 -0.99
C ILE A 216 -10.84 -27.05 -0.93
N PHE A 217 -11.18 -26.50 -2.09
CA PHE A 217 -11.95 -25.28 -2.22
C PHE A 217 -13.31 -25.58 -2.85
N ARG A 218 -14.39 -25.04 -2.27
CA ARG A 218 -15.73 -25.19 -2.81
C ARG A 218 -16.59 -23.96 -2.53
N ASN A 219 -17.24 -23.47 -3.57
CA ASN A 219 -18.32 -22.48 -3.45
C ASN A 219 -19.59 -23.20 -2.95
N LEU A 220 -20.02 -22.89 -1.73
CA LEU A 220 -21.26 -23.44 -1.14
C LEU A 220 -22.50 -22.71 -1.68
N THR A 221 -22.40 -21.39 -1.83
CA THR A 221 -23.49 -20.51 -2.30
C THR A 221 -22.89 -19.40 -3.16
N SER A 222 -23.71 -18.65 -3.90
CA SER A 222 -23.25 -17.47 -4.66
C SER A 222 -22.55 -16.40 -3.82
N ARG A 223 -22.71 -16.43 -2.50
CA ARG A 223 -22.13 -15.48 -1.54
C ARG A 223 -21.14 -16.09 -0.57
N SER A 224 -20.89 -17.41 -0.60
CA SER A 224 -20.01 -18.06 0.39
C SER A 224 -19.21 -19.21 -0.19
N PHE A 225 -17.95 -19.28 0.22
CA PHE A 225 -17.04 -20.36 -0.14
C PHE A 225 -16.34 -20.89 1.10
N VAL A 226 -15.97 -22.17 1.03
CA VAL A 226 -15.20 -22.85 2.05
C VAL A 226 -13.93 -23.38 1.44
N THR A 227 -12.83 -23.18 2.16
CA THR A 227 -11.55 -23.82 1.90
C THR A 227 -11.21 -24.68 3.11
N ALA A 228 -10.91 -25.95 2.92
CA ALA A 228 -10.42 -26.85 3.95
C ALA A 228 -9.04 -27.36 3.54
N GLN A 229 -8.04 -27.22 4.40
CA GLN A 229 -6.69 -27.74 4.20
C GLN A 229 -6.36 -28.69 5.35
N CYS A 230 -6.02 -29.92 5.03
CA CYS A 230 -5.56 -30.94 5.96
C CYS A 230 -4.08 -31.20 5.67
N GLY A 231 -3.23 -31.14 6.69
CA GLY A 231 -1.79 -31.34 6.56
C GLY A 231 -1.28 -32.35 7.60
N LEU A 232 -0.35 -33.19 7.17
CA LEU A 232 0.43 -34.09 8.00
C LEU A 232 1.90 -33.74 7.82
N GLN A 233 2.52 -33.25 8.88
CA GLN A 233 3.94 -32.96 8.89
C GLN A 233 4.69 -34.06 9.65
N PHE A 234 5.66 -34.69 9.00
CA PHE A 234 6.49 -35.73 9.58
C PHE A 234 7.78 -35.09 10.08
N SER A 235 7.92 -34.98 11.39
CA SER A 235 9.16 -34.48 12.03
C SER A 235 9.83 -35.63 12.77
N SER A 236 11.12 -35.49 13.10
CA SER A 236 11.85 -36.45 13.95
C SER A 236 11.22 -36.63 15.33
N ARG A 237 10.43 -35.65 15.79
CA ARG A 237 9.66 -35.68 17.04
C ARG A 237 8.26 -36.31 16.91
N GLY A 238 7.90 -36.84 15.73
CA GLY A 238 6.62 -37.50 15.46
C GLY A 238 5.78 -36.84 14.37
N VAL A 239 4.59 -37.39 14.14
CA VAL A 239 3.62 -36.90 13.15
C VAL A 239 2.79 -35.77 13.74
N ARG A 240 2.71 -34.66 13.03
CA ARG A 240 2.01 -33.44 13.44
C ARG A 240 0.82 -33.20 12.50
N PRO A 241 -0.39 -33.63 12.86
CA PRO A 241 -1.59 -33.34 12.11
C PRO A 241 -2.03 -31.89 12.33
N GLY A 242 -2.51 -31.27 11.26
CA GLY A 242 -3.13 -29.95 11.29
C GLY A 242 -4.28 -29.89 10.29
N VAL A 243 -5.36 -29.21 10.66
CA VAL A 243 -6.49 -28.94 9.79
C VAL A 243 -6.79 -27.46 9.88
N THR A 244 -6.83 -26.76 8.75
CA THR A 244 -7.26 -25.37 8.69
C THR A 244 -8.49 -25.26 7.80
N THR A 245 -9.56 -24.68 8.33
CA THR A 245 -10.81 -24.46 7.60
C THR A 245 -11.09 -22.97 7.55
N VAL A 246 -11.38 -22.46 6.36
CA VAL A 246 -11.69 -21.05 6.12
C VAL A 246 -13.06 -20.98 5.48
N LEU A 247 -14.03 -20.45 6.21
CA LEU A 247 -15.34 -20.09 5.71
C LEU A 247 -15.33 -18.59 5.40
N ALA A 248 -15.58 -18.23 4.15
CA ALA A 248 -15.69 -16.84 3.73
C ALA A 248 -17.11 -16.56 3.23
N ARG A 249 -17.65 -15.39 3.58
CA ARG A 249 -18.99 -14.96 3.18
C ARG A 249 -19.00 -13.48 2.81
N HIS A 250 -19.59 -13.18 1.65
CA HIS A 250 -19.96 -11.83 1.28
C HIS A 250 -21.13 -11.36 2.16
N LEU A 251 -20.86 -10.41 3.03
CA LEU A 251 -21.86 -9.72 3.84
C LEU A 251 -22.54 -8.62 3.00
N ASP A 252 -21.73 -7.87 2.24
CA ASP A 252 -22.15 -6.85 1.27
C ASP A 252 -21.36 -6.97 -0.04
N LYS A 253 -21.66 -6.10 -1.03
CA LYS A 253 -20.85 -5.96 -2.26
C LYS A 253 -19.37 -5.62 -1.98
N ASN A 254 -19.12 -4.91 -0.89
CA ASN A 254 -17.80 -4.38 -0.51
C ASN A 254 -17.26 -4.98 0.79
N THR A 255 -18.02 -5.85 1.46
CA THR A 255 -17.66 -6.42 2.77
C THR A 255 -17.61 -7.93 2.68
N MET A 256 -16.48 -8.52 3.08
CA MET A 256 -16.27 -9.95 3.21
C MET A 256 -15.96 -10.30 4.66
N GLY A 257 -16.68 -11.27 5.21
CA GLY A 257 -16.37 -11.91 6.47
C GLY A 257 -15.58 -13.19 6.24
N TYR A 258 -14.57 -13.43 7.06
CA TYR A 258 -13.78 -14.64 7.11
C TYR A 258 -13.84 -15.25 8.50
N LEU A 259 -14.00 -16.56 8.55
CA LEU A 259 -13.90 -17.36 9.75
C LEU A 259 -12.88 -18.46 9.49
N GLN A 260 -11.72 -18.37 10.12
CA GLN A 260 -10.61 -19.31 9.95
C GLN A 260 -10.43 -20.10 11.24
N TRP A 261 -10.70 -21.39 11.18
CA TRP A 261 -10.44 -22.30 12.29
C TRP A 261 -9.20 -23.15 11.97
N ARG A 262 -8.18 -23.03 12.82
CA ARG A 262 -6.96 -23.83 12.76
C ARG A 262 -7.00 -24.81 13.92
N TRP A 263 -6.95 -26.09 13.58
CA TRP A 263 -6.87 -27.21 14.50
C TRP A 263 -5.52 -27.90 14.33
N GLY A 264 -4.90 -28.30 15.44
CA GLY A 264 -3.55 -28.88 15.47
C GLY A 264 -2.76 -28.32 16.65
N ILE A 265 -1.43 -28.26 16.51
CA ILE A 265 -0.50 -27.85 17.58
C ILE A 265 -0.79 -26.44 18.10
N GLN A 266 -1.15 -25.53 17.20
CA GLN A 266 -1.60 -24.18 17.54
C GLN A 266 -3.06 -24.03 17.14
N SER A 267 -3.95 -24.40 18.06
CA SER A 267 -5.38 -24.26 17.85
C SER A 267 -5.79 -22.80 18.02
N SER A 268 -6.36 -22.23 16.95
CA SER A 268 -6.81 -20.84 16.92
C SER A 268 -8.02 -20.64 16.01
N MET A 269 -8.85 -19.69 16.38
CA MET A 269 -10.03 -19.26 15.66
C MET A 269 -9.88 -17.77 15.34
N ASN A 270 -9.75 -17.43 14.06
CA ASN A 270 -9.64 -16.06 13.59
C ASN A 270 -10.93 -15.66 12.88
N THR A 271 -11.63 -14.68 13.45
CA THR A 271 -12.80 -14.04 12.84
C THR A 271 -12.37 -12.68 12.32
N SER A 272 -12.46 -12.46 11.00
CA SER A 272 -12.12 -11.17 10.41
C SER A 272 -13.18 -10.64 9.46
N ILE A 273 -13.31 -9.33 9.42
CA ILE A 273 -14.20 -8.59 8.53
C ILE A 273 -13.32 -7.65 7.73
N VAL A 274 -13.37 -7.78 6.42
CA VAL A 274 -12.62 -6.96 5.47
C VAL A 274 -13.62 -6.18 4.63
N ARG A 275 -13.50 -4.86 4.61
CA ARG A 275 -14.29 -3.96 3.77
C ARG A 275 -13.37 -3.25 2.80
N ASP A 276 -13.52 -3.56 1.52
CA ASP A 276 -12.72 -2.99 0.44
C ASP A 276 -13.57 -2.03 -0.41
N THR A 277 -13.13 -0.79 -0.47
CA THR A 277 -13.73 0.29 -1.26
C THR A 277 -12.69 0.82 -2.24
N LYS A 278 -13.09 1.59 -3.25
CA LYS A 278 -12.17 2.15 -4.25
C LYS A 278 -10.98 2.90 -3.63
N SER A 279 -11.22 3.65 -2.55
CA SER A 279 -10.24 4.52 -1.89
C SER A 279 -9.77 4.01 -0.52
N SER A 280 -10.44 3.04 0.10
CA SER A 280 -10.14 2.61 1.47
C SER A 280 -10.29 1.10 1.65
N HIS A 281 -9.36 0.52 2.41
CA HIS A 281 -9.34 -0.88 2.80
C HIS A 281 -9.36 -0.96 4.32
N PHE A 282 -10.46 -1.43 4.90
CA PHE A 282 -10.62 -1.61 6.34
C PHE A 282 -10.63 -3.09 6.68
N THR A 283 -9.88 -3.49 7.69
CA THR A 283 -9.80 -4.87 8.19
C THR A 283 -9.91 -4.85 9.70
N PHE A 284 -10.86 -5.61 10.23
CA PHE A 284 -10.97 -5.90 11.66
C PHE A 284 -10.82 -7.41 11.85
N ALA A 285 -9.95 -7.84 12.75
CA ALA A 285 -9.68 -9.24 13.01
C ALA A 285 -9.58 -9.53 14.50
N VAL A 286 -10.19 -10.62 14.92
CA VAL A 286 -10.13 -11.16 16.28
C VAL A 286 -9.64 -12.59 16.20
N GLN A 287 -8.46 -12.84 16.75
CA GLN A 287 -7.89 -14.18 16.86
C GLN A 287 -7.99 -14.65 18.30
N LEU A 288 -8.73 -15.73 18.53
CA LEU A 288 -8.85 -16.43 19.80
C LEU A 288 -8.06 -17.74 19.69
N GLY A 289 -7.01 -17.93 20.47
CA GLY A 289 -6.20 -19.14 20.35
C GLY A 289 -5.06 -19.23 21.36
N ILE A 290 -4.42 -20.40 21.37
CA ILE A 290 -3.27 -20.69 22.22
C ILE A 290 -2.04 -20.74 21.29
N PRO A 291 -0.98 -19.94 21.54
CA PRO A 291 -0.69 -19.20 22.78
C PRO A 291 -1.23 -17.76 22.86
N HIS A 292 -1.61 -17.14 21.74
CA HIS A 292 -1.96 -15.72 21.70
C HIS A 292 -3.40 -15.48 21.25
N THR A 293 -4.12 -14.71 22.06
CA THR A 293 -5.42 -14.13 21.75
C THR A 293 -5.25 -12.63 21.57
N PHE A 294 -5.66 -12.09 20.43
CA PHE A 294 -5.51 -10.67 20.13
C PHE A 294 -6.59 -10.17 19.18
N MET A 295 -6.77 -8.85 19.21
CA MET A 295 -7.60 -8.12 18.27
C MET A 295 -6.72 -7.12 17.51
N MET A 296 -7.03 -6.93 16.24
CA MET A 296 -6.34 -6.01 15.36
C MET A 296 -7.34 -5.28 14.46
N MET A 297 -7.14 -3.98 14.31
CA MET A 297 -7.85 -3.11 13.40
C MET A 297 -6.84 -2.45 12.46
N SER A 298 -7.07 -2.52 11.16
CA SER A 298 -6.22 -1.94 10.14
C SER A 298 -7.06 -1.12 9.18
N TYR A 299 -6.76 0.16 9.06
CA TYR A 299 -7.35 1.05 8.07
C TYR A 299 -6.27 1.48 7.09
N GLN A 300 -6.46 1.23 5.80
CA GLN A 300 -5.57 1.67 4.73
C GLN A 300 -6.33 2.59 3.79
N TYR A 301 -5.81 3.78 3.58
CA TYR A 301 -6.26 4.71 2.56
C TYR A 301 -5.37 4.58 1.33
N LYS A 302 -5.99 4.31 0.18
CA LYS A 302 -5.34 4.16 -1.11
C LYS A 302 -5.78 5.34 -1.98
N PHE A 303 -4.86 6.27 -2.21
CA PHE A 303 -5.04 7.31 -3.21
C PHE A 303 -4.33 6.87 -4.49
N GLN A 304 -5.07 6.82 -5.58
CA GLN A 304 -4.58 6.43 -6.90
C GLN A 304 -4.78 7.65 -7.79
N ASP A 305 -3.69 8.30 -8.16
CA ASP A 305 -3.72 9.40 -9.12
C ASP A 305 -3.67 8.87 -10.56
N ASP A 306 -4.14 9.66 -11.53
CA ASP A 306 -4.14 9.31 -12.96
C ASP A 306 -2.70 9.12 -13.49
N ASP A 307 -1.73 9.78 -12.86
CA ASP A 307 -0.28 9.73 -13.16
C ASP A 307 0.45 8.45 -12.66
N GLN A 308 -0.28 7.33 -12.49
CA GLN A 308 0.26 6.02 -12.09
C GLN A 308 0.98 5.99 -10.71
N THR A 309 0.88 7.06 -9.94
CA THR A 309 1.41 7.15 -8.57
C THR A 309 0.33 6.73 -7.58
N LYS A 310 0.66 5.80 -6.69
CA LYS A 310 -0.23 5.30 -5.63
C LYS A 310 0.32 5.72 -4.28
N ILE A 311 -0.41 6.57 -3.57
CA ILE A 311 -0.08 6.90 -2.19
C ILE A 311 -0.90 5.98 -1.29
N LYS A 312 -0.23 5.37 -0.31
CA LYS A 312 -0.83 4.46 0.66
C LYS A 312 -0.50 4.97 2.06
N GLY A 313 -1.52 5.35 2.79
CA GLY A 313 -1.43 5.56 4.24
C GLY A 313 -2.15 4.42 4.93
N SER A 314 -1.56 3.79 5.93
CA SER A 314 -2.26 2.79 6.74
C SER A 314 -1.97 2.93 8.22
N VAL A 315 -2.99 2.70 9.02
CA VAL A 315 -2.91 2.67 10.48
C VAL A 315 -3.38 1.29 10.91
N LYS A 316 -2.50 0.57 11.59
CA LYS A 316 -2.74 -0.75 12.18
C LYS A 316 -2.66 -0.58 13.69
N SER A 317 -3.75 -0.83 14.39
CA SER A 317 -3.80 -0.77 15.85
C SER A 317 -4.29 -2.12 16.38
N GLY A 318 -3.63 -2.66 17.39
CA GLY A 318 -4.03 -3.90 18.03
C GLY A 318 -3.39 -4.07 19.39
N PHE A 319 -3.61 -5.23 20.00
CA PHE A 319 -3.09 -5.55 21.33
C PHE A 319 -1.56 -5.54 21.39
N PHE A 320 -0.89 -5.81 20.27
CA PHE A 320 0.57 -5.80 20.14
C PHE A 320 1.14 -4.44 19.73
N GLY A 321 0.35 -3.39 19.84
CA GLY A 321 0.78 -2.02 19.56
C GLY A 321 0.15 -1.41 18.32
N THR A 322 0.63 -0.21 17.99
CA THR A 322 0.11 0.59 16.88
C THR A 322 1.23 0.89 15.89
N VAL A 323 0.98 0.60 14.61
CA VAL A 323 1.90 0.83 13.50
C VAL A 323 1.21 1.73 12.48
N VAL A 324 1.85 2.85 12.19
CA VAL A 324 1.50 3.77 11.11
C VAL A 324 2.47 3.53 9.95
N GLU A 325 1.92 3.23 8.78
CA GLU A 325 2.70 3.08 7.55
C GLU A 325 2.29 4.17 6.56
N TYR A 326 3.25 4.90 6.02
CA TYR A 326 3.05 5.86 4.95
C TYR A 326 4.01 5.54 3.81
N GLY A 327 3.49 5.44 2.59
CA GLY A 327 4.31 5.08 1.45
C GLY A 327 3.73 5.53 0.12
N ALA A 328 4.61 5.61 -0.87
CA ALA A 328 4.27 5.90 -2.24
C ALA A 328 4.83 4.79 -3.14
N GLU A 329 4.02 4.34 -4.08
CA GLU A 329 4.42 3.47 -5.17
C GLU A 329 4.31 4.24 -6.48
N ARG A 330 5.35 4.22 -7.30
CA ARG A 330 5.40 4.85 -8.60
C ARG A 330 5.85 3.84 -9.65
N LYS A 331 5.14 3.84 -10.78
CA LYS A 331 5.56 3.09 -11.96
C LYS A 331 6.71 3.83 -12.63
N ILE A 332 7.90 3.21 -12.68
CA ILE A 332 9.11 3.81 -13.28
C ILE A 332 9.22 3.42 -14.75
N SER A 333 8.80 2.20 -15.09
CA SER A 333 8.88 1.68 -16.46
C SER A 333 7.63 0.86 -16.79
N ARG A 334 7.47 0.46 -18.06
CA ARG A 334 6.35 -0.40 -18.52
C ARG A 334 6.18 -1.66 -17.66
N HIS A 335 7.31 -2.22 -17.19
CA HIS A 335 7.36 -3.47 -16.44
C HIS A 335 7.91 -3.33 -15.01
N SER A 336 8.19 -2.11 -14.53
CA SER A 336 8.80 -1.88 -13.22
C SER A 336 8.03 -0.86 -12.39
N VAL A 337 7.72 -1.24 -11.15
CA VAL A 337 7.08 -0.38 -10.15
C VAL A 337 7.97 -0.34 -8.91
N LEU A 338 8.37 0.85 -8.50
CA LEU A 338 9.12 1.08 -7.26
C LEU A 338 8.18 1.66 -6.21
N GLY A 339 8.31 1.19 -4.98
CA GLY A 339 7.62 1.73 -3.83
C GLY A 339 8.57 1.93 -2.67
N ALA A 340 8.36 3.00 -1.93
CA ALA A 340 8.98 3.24 -0.64
C ALA A 340 7.87 3.41 0.39
N THR A 341 7.99 2.73 1.53
CA THR A 341 7.02 2.82 2.63
C THR A 341 7.79 2.92 3.93
N VAL A 342 7.53 3.99 4.67
CA VAL A 342 8.03 4.15 6.04
C VAL A 342 6.99 3.55 6.97
N SER A 343 7.40 2.65 7.85
CA SER A 343 6.59 2.11 8.93
C SER A 343 7.16 2.54 10.27
N VAL A 344 6.31 3.16 11.08
CA VAL A 344 6.59 3.67 12.41
C VAL A 344 5.61 3.00 13.35
N GLY A 345 6.06 2.25 14.34
CA GLY A 345 5.13 1.66 15.30
C GLY A 345 5.75 1.29 16.63
N VAL A 346 4.95 1.36 17.68
CA VAL A 346 5.36 0.95 19.04
C VAL A 346 4.85 -0.47 19.26
N PRO A 347 5.68 -1.47 19.59
CA PRO A 347 7.11 -1.43 19.93
C PRO A 347 8.06 -1.74 18.75
N GLN A 348 7.58 -1.74 17.50
CA GLN A 348 8.32 -2.22 16.31
C GLN A 348 9.33 -1.20 15.73
N GLY A 349 9.52 -0.06 16.39
CA GLY A 349 10.45 0.99 15.98
C GLY A 349 10.12 1.66 14.64
N VAL A 350 11.17 2.13 13.95
CA VAL A 350 11.10 2.74 12.62
C VAL A 350 11.77 1.82 11.60
N SER A 351 11.07 1.56 10.49
CA SER A 351 11.62 0.80 9.37
C SER A 351 11.23 1.40 8.03
N LEU A 352 12.19 1.40 7.11
CA LEU A 352 12.02 1.81 5.72
C LEU A 352 11.92 0.57 4.84
N LYS A 353 10.79 0.40 4.15
CA LYS A 353 10.53 -0.72 3.26
C LYS A 353 10.60 -0.24 1.81
N ILE A 354 11.62 -0.69 1.07
CA ILE A 354 11.75 -0.44 -0.36
C ILE A 354 11.27 -1.68 -1.13
N LYS A 355 10.37 -1.51 -2.07
CA LYS A 355 9.79 -2.58 -2.88
C LYS A 355 9.97 -2.28 -4.36
N LEU A 356 10.61 -3.17 -5.11
CA LEU A 356 10.73 -3.09 -6.56
C LEU A 356 10.05 -4.30 -7.19
N ASN A 357 8.94 -4.09 -7.88
CA ASN A 357 8.30 -5.12 -8.69
C ASN A 357 8.79 -4.97 -10.12
N ARG A 358 9.45 -5.99 -10.66
CA ARG A 358 9.90 -6.04 -12.05
C ARG A 358 9.33 -7.28 -12.72
N ALA A 359 8.41 -7.09 -13.67
CA ALA A 359 7.67 -8.17 -14.34
C ALA A 359 7.05 -9.15 -13.33
N SER A 360 7.54 -10.40 -13.27
CA SER A 360 7.07 -11.45 -12.36
C SER A 360 7.93 -11.62 -11.09
N GLN A 361 8.91 -10.74 -10.88
CA GLN A 361 9.81 -10.77 -9.72
C GLN A 361 9.56 -9.57 -8.80
N THR A 362 9.57 -9.81 -7.50
CA THR A 362 9.45 -8.79 -6.46
C THR A 362 10.73 -8.76 -5.64
N TYR A 363 11.40 -7.61 -5.60
CA TYR A 363 12.51 -7.36 -4.69
C TYR A 363 12.02 -6.52 -3.51
N PHE A 364 12.34 -6.95 -2.29
CA PHE A 364 11.87 -6.31 -1.07
C PHE A 364 13.05 -6.08 -0.12
N PHE A 365 13.32 -4.83 0.20
CA PHE A 365 14.42 -4.41 1.07
C PHE A 365 13.84 -3.70 2.30
N PRO A 366 13.44 -4.45 3.33
CA PRO A 366 13.12 -3.87 4.63
C PRO A 366 14.43 -3.49 5.34
N ILE A 367 14.58 -2.19 5.58
CA ILE A 367 15.68 -1.58 6.32
C ILE A 367 15.14 -1.23 7.70
N HIS A 368 15.67 -1.88 8.73
CA HIS A 368 15.37 -1.55 10.13
C HIS A 368 16.30 -0.42 10.56
N LEU A 369 15.72 0.69 11.06
CA LEU A 369 16.49 1.91 11.39
C LEU A 369 16.66 2.10 12.89
N THR A 370 15.64 1.75 13.69
CA THR A 370 15.68 1.91 15.16
C THR A 370 14.62 0.98 15.76
N ASP A 371 14.94 0.31 16.87
CA ASP A 371 14.02 -0.60 17.58
C ASP A 371 13.12 0.12 18.59
N GLU A 372 13.58 1.23 19.16
CA GLU A 372 12.80 2.04 20.11
C GLU A 372 12.25 3.30 19.46
N LEU A 373 10.93 3.45 19.51
CA LEU A 373 10.29 4.76 19.44
C LEU A 373 10.32 5.34 20.85
N LEU A 374 11.48 5.81 21.29
CA LEU A 374 11.47 6.85 22.31
C LEU A 374 11.05 8.14 21.59
N PRO A 375 9.85 8.69 21.83
CA PRO A 375 9.67 10.10 21.56
C PRO A 375 10.59 10.85 22.53
N LYS A 376 11.85 11.11 22.12
CA LYS A 376 12.58 12.28 22.59
C LYS A 376 11.76 13.49 22.10
N ASN A 377 10.79 13.89 22.92
CA ASN A 377 9.89 15.04 22.81
C ASN A 377 8.82 14.99 21.70
N SER A 378 7.62 14.50 22.03
CA SER A 378 6.37 15.22 21.74
C SER A 378 5.17 14.50 22.37
N HIS A 379 4.37 15.27 23.09
CA HIS A 379 3.15 14.83 23.77
C HIS A 379 2.16 14.13 22.84
N PHE A 380 1.90 12.86 23.09
CA PHE A 380 0.55 12.27 23.03
C PHE A 380 0.56 11.08 23.98
N ASP A 381 0.16 11.28 25.23
CA ASP A 381 -0.08 10.16 26.14
C ASP A 381 -1.54 10.22 26.61
N VAL A 382 -2.33 9.35 26.00
CA VAL A 382 -3.67 9.00 26.43
C VAL A 382 -3.50 7.87 27.44
N GLY A 383 -3.52 8.23 28.73
CA GLY A 383 -3.86 7.34 29.83
C GLY A 383 -3.09 6.02 29.91
N CYS A 384 -1.84 6.06 30.38
CA CYS A 384 -1.21 4.89 31.00
C CYS A 384 -0.61 5.27 32.36
N SER A 385 -0.66 4.32 33.28
CA SER A 385 -0.65 4.50 34.74
C SER A 385 0.57 5.26 35.30
N MET A 386 0.29 6.34 36.02
CA MET A 386 1.23 7.18 36.75
C MET A 386 1.62 6.54 38.11
N GLN A 387 2.22 5.35 38.10
CA GLN A 387 2.66 4.64 39.32
C GLN A 387 4.14 4.23 39.30
N THR A 388 4.86 4.35 38.18
CA THR A 388 6.22 3.83 38.03
C THR A 388 7.34 4.89 38.10
N MET A 389 7.00 6.18 38.20
CA MET A 389 7.94 7.30 38.00
C MET A 389 8.45 7.93 39.31
N LEU A 390 8.63 7.14 40.38
CA LEU A 390 9.12 7.63 41.69
C LEU A 390 10.42 6.98 42.17
N TRP A 391 11.09 6.17 41.35
CA TRP A 391 12.29 5.43 41.75
C TRP A 391 13.59 5.83 41.04
N GLU A 392 13.58 6.77 40.09
CA GLU A 392 14.75 7.10 39.26
C GLU A 392 15.54 8.36 39.64
N GLU A 393 15.24 9.05 40.74
CA GLU A 393 16.05 10.23 41.15
C GLU A 393 17.23 9.90 42.11
N ALA A 394 17.39 8.65 42.54
CA ALA A 394 18.42 8.28 43.51
C ALA A 394 19.89 8.35 43.04
N PRO A 395 20.27 8.00 41.78
CA PRO A 395 21.69 7.88 41.43
C PRO A 395 22.38 9.23 41.18
N HIS A 396 21.68 10.25 40.65
CA HIS A 396 22.28 11.54 40.33
C HIS A 396 22.55 12.41 41.56
N VAL A 397 21.69 12.34 42.58
CA VAL A 397 21.89 13.06 43.85
C VAL A 397 23.09 12.50 44.62
N LEU A 398 23.27 11.17 44.59
CA LEU A 398 24.42 10.49 45.21
C LEU A 398 25.76 10.94 44.60
N LEU A 399 25.82 11.06 43.27
CA LEU A 399 27.03 11.52 42.56
C LEU A 399 27.37 13.00 42.88
N MET A 400 26.37 13.82 43.20
CA MET A 400 26.57 15.24 43.53
C MET A 400 26.93 15.51 45.00
N GLN A 401 26.65 14.57 45.92
CA GLN A 401 26.90 14.77 47.37
C GLN A 401 28.37 15.06 47.69
N GLU A 402 29.29 14.41 46.99
CA GLU A 402 30.73 14.56 47.23
C GLU A 402 31.28 15.90 46.70
N SER A 403 30.65 16.45 45.67
CA SER A 403 30.94 17.79 45.17
C SER A 403 30.37 18.87 46.10
N VAL A 404 29.15 18.65 46.63
CA VAL A 404 28.53 19.55 47.60
C VAL A 404 29.34 19.66 48.89
N ARG A 405 29.85 18.54 49.43
CA ARG A 405 30.70 18.56 50.64
C ARG A 405 31.92 19.46 50.45
N ARG A 406 32.63 19.34 49.32
CA ARG A 406 33.78 20.18 48.99
C ARG A 406 33.43 21.67 48.90
N ILE A 407 32.26 22.00 48.35
CA ILE A 407 31.79 23.40 48.26
C ILE A 407 31.43 23.93 49.64
N ILE A 408 30.77 23.13 50.49
CA ILE A 408 30.44 23.52 51.87
C ILE A 408 31.72 23.80 52.67
N GLU A 409 32.71 22.91 52.64
CA GLU A 409 33.99 23.11 53.34
C GLU A 409 34.73 24.37 52.85
N ALA A 410 34.72 24.61 51.53
CA ALA A 410 35.32 25.79 50.93
C ALA A 410 34.62 27.09 51.36
N GLU A 411 33.28 27.11 51.39
CA GLU A 411 32.50 28.26 51.85
C GLU A 411 32.56 28.44 53.37
N GLU A 412 32.61 27.37 54.18
CA GLU A 412 32.78 27.44 55.64
C GLU A 412 34.12 28.11 56.01
N SER A 413 35.19 27.76 55.33
CA SER A 413 36.52 28.36 55.56
C SER A 413 36.55 29.87 55.27
N ARG A 414 35.58 30.37 54.50
CA ARG A 414 35.47 31.77 54.05
C ARG A 414 34.33 32.54 54.70
N MET A 415 33.61 31.95 55.66
CA MET A 415 32.37 32.51 56.22
C MET A 415 31.37 32.88 55.12
N GLY A 416 31.20 31.95 54.18
CA GLY A 416 30.42 32.12 52.96
C GLY A 416 28.99 31.61 53.05
N LEU A 417 28.30 31.61 51.92
CA LEU A 417 26.87 31.29 51.83
C LEU A 417 26.63 29.77 51.82
N ILE A 418 25.88 29.25 52.80
CA ILE A 418 25.52 27.83 52.89
C ILE A 418 24.01 27.67 52.89
N ILE A 419 23.48 26.91 51.94
CA ILE A 419 22.06 26.57 51.86
C ILE A 419 21.79 25.39 52.78
N LEU A 420 21.02 25.62 53.85
CA LEU A 420 20.65 24.58 54.81
C LEU A 420 19.54 23.70 54.27
N ASN A 421 18.53 24.32 53.66
CA ASN A 421 17.33 23.64 53.16
C ASN A 421 16.74 24.44 51.99
N ALA A 422 16.44 23.79 50.88
CA ALA A 422 15.74 24.41 49.76
C ALA A 422 14.63 23.53 49.21
N TRP A 423 13.42 24.09 49.15
CA TRP A 423 12.19 23.36 48.87
C TRP A 423 11.48 24.05 47.71
N TYR A 424 11.13 23.29 46.68
CA TYR A 424 10.41 23.78 45.51
C TYR A 424 9.05 23.10 45.39
N GLY A 425 7.97 23.88 45.37
CA GLY A 425 6.64 23.31 45.18
C GLY A 425 5.48 24.21 45.60
N LYS A 426 4.29 23.63 45.60
CA LYS A 426 3.06 24.30 46.02
C LYS A 426 2.91 24.18 47.53
N PHE A 427 3.29 25.22 48.26
CA PHE A 427 3.09 25.29 49.70
C PHE A 427 1.64 25.67 49.99
N VAL A 428 0.86 24.75 50.58
CA VAL A 428 -0.49 25.05 51.05
C VAL A 428 -0.38 25.93 52.30
N THR A 429 -0.90 27.15 52.24
CA THR A 429 -1.13 27.98 53.42
C THR A 429 -2.41 27.52 54.12
N ASP A 430 -2.39 27.57 55.45
CA ASP A 430 -3.12 26.69 56.37
C ASP A 430 -4.65 26.90 56.47
N ASN A 431 -5.34 27.17 55.36
CA ASN A 431 -6.78 27.47 55.39
C ASN A 431 -7.56 26.88 54.21
N SER A 432 -7.33 25.63 53.79
CA SER A 432 -8.33 24.84 53.04
C SER A 432 -8.08 23.33 53.06
N ARG A 433 -9.08 22.58 53.58
CA ARG A 433 -9.44 21.17 53.31
C ARG A 433 -8.32 20.12 53.19
N ARG A 434 -8.26 19.25 54.22
CA ARG A 434 -7.58 17.94 54.26
C ARG A 434 -7.85 17.09 52.99
N HIS A 435 -6.94 17.07 52.01
CA HIS A 435 -6.48 15.87 51.28
C HIS A 435 -5.53 16.10 50.07
N GLU A 436 -5.11 17.33 49.73
CA GLU A 436 -4.03 17.49 48.73
C GLU A 436 -2.65 17.28 49.39
N ARG A 437 -1.99 16.14 49.13
CA ARG A 437 -0.57 15.98 49.45
C ARG A 437 0.21 17.06 48.71
N ALA A 438 0.83 17.99 49.44
CA ALA A 438 1.70 18.99 48.85
C ALA A 438 2.84 18.30 48.07
N LYS A 439 2.87 18.47 46.76
CA LYS A 439 3.99 18.07 45.91
C LYS A 439 5.12 19.08 46.15
N VAL A 440 6.04 18.75 47.06
CA VAL A 440 7.24 19.54 47.34
C VAL A 440 8.46 18.69 47.08
N ILE A 441 9.40 19.24 46.32
CA ILE A 441 10.65 18.60 45.91
C ILE A 441 11.78 19.24 46.71
N ASP A 442 12.66 18.42 47.28
CA ASP A 442 13.89 18.89 47.92
C ASP A 442 14.94 19.18 46.84
N VAL A 443 15.33 20.45 46.75
CA VAL A 443 16.31 20.95 45.77
C VAL A 443 17.56 21.49 46.45
N THR A 444 17.83 21.07 47.69
CA THR A 444 18.97 21.54 48.50
C THR A 444 20.31 21.22 47.85
N VAL A 445 20.53 19.96 47.45
CA VAL A 445 21.80 19.50 46.88
C VAL A 445 22.11 20.18 45.53
N PRO A 446 21.18 20.24 44.55
CA PRO A 446 21.44 20.92 43.28
C PRO A 446 21.70 22.42 43.43
N LEU A 447 21.01 23.10 44.34
CA LEU A 447 21.21 24.54 44.56
C LEU A 447 22.53 24.83 45.28
N GLN A 448 22.95 23.98 46.22
CA GLN A 448 24.24 24.14 46.89
C GLN A 448 25.42 23.98 45.90
N CYS A 449 25.30 23.13 44.89
CA CYS A 449 26.29 23.01 43.80
C CYS A 449 26.49 24.29 42.98
N LEU A 450 25.49 25.19 42.96
CA LEU A 450 25.52 26.44 42.21
C LEU A 450 26.06 27.63 43.02
N VAL A 451 26.42 27.40 44.29
CA VAL A 451 27.08 28.40 45.12
C VAL A 451 28.57 28.45 44.78
N LYS A 452 29.05 29.63 44.41
CA LYS A 452 30.48 29.91 44.18
C LYS A 452 30.84 31.28 44.72
N ASP A 453 31.91 31.35 45.51
CA ASP A 453 32.44 32.57 46.11
C ASP A 453 31.36 33.35 46.88
N SER A 454 30.63 32.62 47.73
CA SER A 454 29.57 33.14 48.61
C SER A 454 28.39 33.79 47.88
N LYS A 455 28.21 33.47 46.59
CA LYS A 455 27.08 33.91 45.76
C LYS A 455 26.43 32.71 45.09
N LEU A 456 25.10 32.71 45.08
CA LEU A 456 24.32 31.76 44.28
C LEU A 456 24.21 32.29 42.85
N ILE A 457 24.84 31.62 41.88
CA ILE A 457 24.82 32.03 40.48
C ILE A 457 23.82 31.18 39.71
N LEU A 458 22.70 31.79 39.33
CA LEU A 458 21.70 31.19 38.43
C LEU A 458 21.96 31.69 37.00
N THR A 459 22.63 30.89 36.17
CA THR A 459 22.91 31.25 34.76
C THR A 459 21.64 31.10 33.90
N GLU A 460 21.51 31.85 32.80
CA GLU A 460 20.30 31.76 31.95
C GLU A 460 20.05 30.37 31.36
N ALA A 461 21.09 29.54 31.20
CA ALA A 461 20.95 28.14 30.83
C ALA A 461 20.24 27.29 31.91
N THR A 462 20.31 27.68 33.20
CA THR A 462 19.55 27.04 34.29
C THR A 462 18.09 27.52 34.38
N LYS A 463 17.69 28.53 33.59
CA LYS A 463 16.27 28.95 33.46
C LYS A 463 15.45 28.00 32.57
N VAL A 464 16.08 27.07 31.85
CA VAL A 464 15.43 26.14 30.94
C VAL A 464 15.84 24.71 31.25
N ILE A 465 15.59 24.25 32.48
CA ILE A 465 15.45 22.82 32.75
C ILE A 465 13.95 22.56 32.79
N MET A 466 13.44 22.04 31.68
CA MET A 466 12.03 21.75 31.45
C MET A 466 11.58 20.56 32.30
N VAL A 467 10.64 20.78 33.21
CA VAL A 467 9.73 19.74 33.69
C VAL A 467 8.31 20.22 33.38
N ASN A 468 7.64 19.51 32.47
CA ASN A 468 6.23 19.67 32.09
C ASN A 468 5.80 21.02 31.50
N ASN A 469 6.32 21.34 30.31
CA ASN A 469 5.64 22.11 29.25
C ASN A 469 4.78 23.32 29.66
N THR A 470 5.30 24.17 30.55
CA THR A 470 4.82 25.53 30.78
C THR A 470 6.03 26.48 30.74
N PRO A 471 5.92 27.69 30.13
CA PRO A 471 7.06 28.59 30.00
C PRO A 471 7.50 29.07 31.38
N PHE A 472 8.74 28.73 31.76
CA PHE A 472 9.40 29.21 32.96
C PHE A 472 9.75 30.69 32.81
N CYS A 473 9.00 31.58 33.47
CA CYS A 473 9.28 33.02 33.48
C CYS A 473 9.98 33.40 34.79
N TYR A 474 11.32 33.35 34.82
CA TYR A 474 12.13 33.92 35.91
C TYR A 474 12.20 35.45 35.79
N ALA A 475 11.06 36.13 35.95
CA ALA A 475 10.99 37.59 35.85
C ALA A 475 10.88 38.31 37.21
N GLN A 476 10.86 37.60 38.35
CA GLN A 476 10.45 38.23 39.62
C GLN A 476 11.31 37.99 40.87
N VAL A 477 12.51 37.41 40.75
CA VAL A 477 13.39 37.22 41.93
C VAL A 477 14.54 38.24 42.03
N ILE A 478 14.87 38.97 40.95
CA ILE A 478 16.01 39.92 40.94
C ILE A 478 15.65 41.30 41.55
N LYS A 479 14.43 41.49 42.08
CA LYS A 479 14.01 42.79 42.66
C LYS A 479 13.95 42.84 44.20
N ALA A 480 14.53 41.86 44.90
CA ALA A 480 14.50 41.81 46.37
C ALA A 480 15.89 41.90 47.05
N MET A 481 17.01 41.88 46.31
CA MET A 481 18.35 42.02 46.89
C MET A 481 19.05 43.34 46.57
N ASN A 482 18.34 44.31 45.98
CA ASN A 482 18.94 45.60 45.68
C ASN A 482 17.94 46.74 45.84
N VAL A 483 17.62 47.11 47.09
CA VAL A 483 17.27 48.49 47.51
C VAL A 483 17.44 48.55 49.03
N ALA A 484 18.63 48.94 49.47
CA ALA A 484 18.70 49.84 50.62
C ALA A 484 18.36 51.23 50.08
N GLY A 485 17.28 51.85 50.59
CA GLY A 485 17.02 53.27 50.41
C GLY A 485 15.92 53.65 49.41
N THR A 486 14.84 54.18 49.98
CA THR A 486 13.94 55.23 49.44
C THR A 486 12.74 54.87 48.55
N ASN A 487 11.65 55.56 48.89
CA ASN A 487 10.27 55.47 48.39
C ASN A 487 10.12 55.90 46.92
N LEU A 488 9.32 55.16 46.13
CA LEU A 488 8.21 55.75 45.36
C LEU A 488 7.29 54.67 44.77
N LYS A 489 5.98 54.93 44.85
CA LYS A 489 4.89 54.24 44.13
C LYS A 489 5.02 54.46 42.63
N LEU A 490 4.76 53.42 41.81
CA LEU A 490 3.83 53.56 40.69
C LEU A 490 3.26 52.20 40.25
N LEU A 491 1.93 52.14 40.31
CA LEU A 491 1.03 51.15 39.71
C LEU A 491 0.96 51.40 38.19
N LEU A 492 0.85 50.35 37.37
CA LEU A 492 -0.15 50.29 36.27
C LEU A 492 -0.29 48.87 35.70
N PHE A 493 -1.56 48.52 35.52
CA PHE A 493 -2.19 47.24 35.22
C PHE A 493 -2.35 47.02 33.70
N PHE A 494 -2.38 45.75 33.26
CA PHE A 494 -3.29 45.17 32.25
C PHE A 494 -3.16 43.63 32.37
N SER A 495 -3.96 42.92 33.18
CA SER A 495 -5.30 42.36 32.92
C SER A 495 -5.41 41.48 31.67
N LEU A 496 -5.33 40.14 31.82
CA LEU A 496 -6.50 39.25 31.73
C LEU A 496 -6.12 37.77 32.04
N CYS A 497 -6.80 37.22 33.06
CA CYS A 497 -7.23 35.84 33.28
C CYS A 497 -6.31 34.66 32.90
N PHE A 498 -5.82 33.91 33.91
CA PHE A 498 -6.28 32.54 34.22
C PHE A 498 -5.64 32.04 35.53
N PHE A 499 -6.43 31.36 36.36
CA PHE A 499 -6.02 30.74 37.62
C PHE A 499 -4.84 29.78 37.44
N PHE A 500 -3.63 30.19 37.83
CA PHE A 500 -2.53 29.27 38.14
C PHE A 500 -1.80 29.74 39.39
N SER A 501 -1.94 28.95 40.46
CA SER A 501 -1.15 29.10 41.69
C SER A 501 0.28 28.68 41.36
N PHE A 502 1.18 29.64 41.17
CA PHE A 502 2.59 29.37 40.88
C PHE A 502 3.26 28.65 42.07
N PRO A 503 4.13 27.64 41.83
CA PRO A 503 4.96 27.04 42.88
C PRO A 503 5.98 28.06 43.39
N HIS A 504 6.23 28.07 44.70
CA HIS A 504 7.23 28.94 45.31
C HIS A 504 8.53 28.17 45.58
N LEU A 505 9.66 28.88 45.57
CA LEU A 505 10.94 28.37 46.06
C LEU A 505 11.20 28.97 47.44
N LYS A 506 11.40 28.13 48.46
CA LYS A 506 11.84 28.56 49.79
C LYS A 506 13.27 28.09 50.01
N ILE A 507 14.18 29.03 50.29
CA ILE A 507 15.59 28.75 50.58
C ILE A 507 15.90 29.24 51.99
N PHE A 508 16.43 28.36 52.82
CA PHE A 508 17.01 28.68 54.12
C PHE A 508 18.53 28.70 53.98
N ILE A 509 19.12 29.83 54.33
CA ILE A 509 20.54 30.10 54.14
C ILE A 509 21.17 30.45 55.50
N ARG A 510 22.40 30.00 55.70
CA ARG A 510 23.31 30.44 56.75
C ARG A 510 24.40 31.29 56.06
N SER A 511 24.57 32.53 56.49
CA SER A 511 25.67 33.42 56.11
C SER A 511 26.51 33.76 57.31
#